data_AF-A0A836UFP5-F1
#
_entry.id   AF-A0A836UFP5-F1
#
_cell.length_a   1.000
_cell.length_b   1.000
_cell.length_c   1.000
_cell.angle_alpha   90.00
_cell.angle_beta   90.00
_cell.angle_gamma   90.00
#
_symmetry.space_group_name_H-M   'P 1'
#
loop_
_entity.id
_entity.type
_entity.pdbx_description
1 polymer ?
#
loop_
_entity_poly.entity_id
_entity_poly.type
_entity_poly.pdbx_seq_one_letter_code
_entity_poly.pdbx_strand_id
1 'polypeptide(L)'
;DWQTAGNKLIALQAQWKNAGFTPAEKSNKLWKRFKAACDTFFNARKAHYKAQDKEKEACFKEKTELLKEVKAFKTTTDSKTSIEQLKEFGEKWKALGRVPIKKMKINEEFFALINSKFETLGLSKKALDTEKYKNKISSLKGNDKAVGNEKQFLREKIDTLKKETAQYENNISFLGINKGTEPLRKQVEKQISIASDEIDILKQKLQLLSRG
;
A
#
# COMPACT_ATOMS: atom_id res chain seq x y z
N ASP A 1 -6.15 -21.48 10.37
CA ASP A 1 -6.33 -20.96 9.00
C ASP A 1 -7.58 -21.58 8.35
N TRP A 2 -8.57 -20.75 7.99
CA TRP A 2 -9.84 -21.18 7.40
C TRP A 2 -9.69 -21.82 6.01
N GLN A 3 -8.70 -21.37 5.22
CA GLN A 3 -8.48 -21.87 3.87
C GLN A 3 -7.89 -23.28 3.91
N THR A 4 -6.80 -23.48 4.66
CA THR A 4 -6.18 -24.79 4.84
C THR A 4 -7.16 -25.81 5.44
N ALA A 5 -7.91 -25.44 6.48
CA ALA A 5 -8.90 -26.34 7.09
C ALA A 5 -10.05 -26.68 6.14
N GLY A 6 -10.52 -25.71 5.35
CA GLY A 6 -11.53 -25.95 4.32
C GLY A 6 -11.05 -26.91 3.24
N ASN A 7 -9.83 -26.74 2.74
CA ASN A 7 -9.24 -27.63 1.74
C ASN A 7 -9.09 -29.06 2.27
N LYS A 8 -8.67 -29.23 3.54
CA LYS A 8 -8.61 -30.54 4.19
C LYS A 8 -9.98 -31.21 4.28
N LEU A 9 -11.03 -30.47 4.65
CA LEU A 9 -12.39 -31.02 4.70
C LEU A 9 -12.93 -31.40 3.32
N ILE A 10 -12.63 -30.62 2.28
CA ILE A 10 -12.98 -30.96 0.90
C ILE A 10 -12.26 -32.24 0.46
N ALA A 11 -10.97 -32.39 0.79
CA ALA A 11 -10.22 -33.59 0.50
C ALA A 11 -10.80 -34.82 1.23
N LEU A 12 -11.19 -34.68 2.51
CA LEU A 12 -11.86 -35.73 3.26
C LEU A 12 -13.23 -36.09 2.65
N GLN A 13 -13.99 -35.11 2.16
CA GLN A 13 -15.23 -35.37 1.42
C GLN A 13 -15.00 -36.15 0.13
N ALA A 14 -13.92 -35.85 -0.60
CA ALA A 14 -13.54 -36.60 -1.80
C ALA A 14 -13.11 -38.04 -1.45
N GLN A 15 -12.30 -38.21 -0.41
CA GLN A 15 -11.90 -39.54 0.08
C GLN A 15 -13.11 -40.38 0.53
N TRP A 16 -14.07 -39.77 1.22
CA TRP A 16 -15.33 -40.43 1.60
C TRP A 16 -16.09 -40.97 0.38
N LYS A 17 -16.19 -40.19 -0.70
CA LYS A 17 -16.86 -40.60 -1.94
C LYS A 17 -16.16 -41.76 -2.65
N ASN A 18 -14.85 -41.88 -2.47
CA ASN A 18 -14.02 -42.92 -3.08
C ASN A 18 -13.79 -44.13 -2.15
N ALA A 19 -14.38 -44.14 -0.96
CA ALA A 19 -14.25 -45.24 -0.02
C ALA A 19 -15.00 -46.48 -0.50
N GLY A 20 -14.44 -47.67 -0.23
CA GLY A 20 -14.99 -48.96 -0.64
C GLY A 20 -16.33 -49.33 0.01
N PHE A 21 -16.85 -50.50 -0.36
CA PHE A 21 -18.19 -50.96 0.03
C PHE A 21 -18.37 -51.06 1.56
N THR A 22 -19.42 -50.42 2.07
CA THR A 22 -19.85 -50.48 3.48
C THR A 22 -21.38 -50.66 3.49
N PRO A 23 -21.96 -51.44 4.43
CA PRO A 23 -23.41 -51.56 4.57
C PRO A 23 -24.09 -50.19 4.62
N ALA A 24 -25.15 -50.01 3.81
CA ALA A 24 -25.78 -48.71 3.58
C ALA A 24 -26.21 -48.00 4.87
N GLU A 25 -26.71 -48.74 5.86
CA GLU A 25 -27.14 -48.18 7.15
C GLU A 25 -25.98 -47.54 7.94
N LYS A 26 -24.85 -48.25 8.04
CA LYS A 26 -23.63 -47.75 8.71
C LYS A 26 -23.02 -46.57 7.95
N SER A 27 -22.98 -46.67 6.61
CA SER A 27 -22.50 -45.60 5.74
C SER A 27 -23.35 -44.32 5.90
N ASN A 28 -24.67 -44.45 5.90
CA ASN A 28 -25.59 -43.32 6.07
C ASN A 28 -25.45 -42.64 7.43
N LYS A 29 -25.27 -43.40 8.52
CA LYS A 29 -25.08 -42.83 9.87
C LYS A 29 -23.76 -42.04 9.96
N LEU A 30 -22.68 -42.59 9.43
CA LEU A 30 -21.38 -41.93 9.41
C LEU A 30 -21.38 -40.70 8.48
N TRP A 31 -22.01 -40.81 7.31
CA TRP A 31 -22.17 -39.68 6.38
C TRP A 31 -22.96 -38.53 7.01
N LYS A 32 -24.08 -38.81 7.68
CA LYS A 32 -24.84 -37.77 8.40
C LYS A 32 -23.98 -37.04 9.42
N ARG A 33 -23.20 -37.76 10.22
CA ARG A 33 -22.31 -37.17 11.23
C ARG A 33 -21.18 -36.34 10.59
N PHE A 34 -20.56 -36.86 9.52
CA PHE A 34 -19.50 -36.16 8.80
C PHE A 34 -20.02 -34.90 8.10
N LYS A 35 -21.17 -34.99 7.44
CA LYS A 35 -21.84 -33.84 6.82
C LYS A 35 -22.20 -32.77 7.84
N ALA A 36 -22.78 -33.15 8.99
CA ALA A 36 -23.09 -32.20 10.06
C ALA A 36 -21.84 -31.45 10.54
N ALA A 37 -20.70 -32.15 10.73
CA ALA A 37 -19.45 -31.51 11.10
C ALA A 37 -18.92 -30.55 10.01
N CYS A 38 -19.02 -30.93 8.73
CA CYS A 38 -18.68 -30.05 7.61
C CYS A 38 -19.56 -28.81 7.59
N ASP A 39 -20.87 -28.97 7.74
CA ASP A 39 -21.84 -27.87 7.75
C ASP A 39 -21.56 -26.89 8.88
N THR A 40 -21.28 -27.39 10.10
CA THR A 40 -20.85 -26.54 11.22
C THR A 40 -19.61 -25.71 10.87
N PHE A 41 -18.57 -26.34 10.29
CA PHE A 41 -17.35 -25.64 9.90
C PHE A 41 -17.60 -24.57 8.84
N PHE A 42 -18.31 -24.91 7.75
CA PHE A 42 -18.54 -23.97 6.64
C PHE A 42 -19.49 -22.83 7.05
N ASN A 43 -20.45 -23.10 7.93
CA ASN A 43 -21.30 -22.06 8.51
C ASN A 43 -20.47 -21.09 9.37
N ALA A 44 -19.59 -21.60 10.24
CA ALA A 44 -18.69 -20.77 11.04
C ALA A 44 -17.74 -19.93 10.15
N ARG A 45 -17.15 -20.56 9.12
CA ARG A 45 -16.30 -19.87 8.13
C ARG A 45 -17.07 -18.76 7.42
N LYS A 46 -18.28 -19.03 6.95
CA LYS A 46 -19.14 -18.04 6.28
C LYS A 46 -19.48 -16.88 7.21
N ALA A 47 -19.83 -17.16 8.47
CA ALA A 47 -20.11 -16.14 9.46
C ALA A 47 -18.88 -15.27 9.74
N HIS A 48 -17.69 -15.86 9.85
CA HIS A 48 -16.43 -15.15 10.05
C HIS A 48 -16.13 -14.16 8.91
N TYR A 49 -16.16 -14.60 7.66
CA TYR A 49 -15.92 -13.70 6.52
C TYR A 49 -17.01 -12.64 6.38
N LYS A 50 -18.27 -12.98 6.67
CA LYS A 50 -19.37 -12.00 6.71
C LYS A 50 -19.14 -10.92 7.78
N ALA A 51 -18.60 -11.28 8.95
CA ALA A 51 -18.24 -10.32 9.98
C ALA A 51 -17.09 -9.41 9.53
N GLN A 52 -16.02 -9.97 8.97
CA GLN A 52 -14.92 -9.17 8.42
C GLN A 52 -15.37 -8.22 7.31
N ASP A 53 -16.28 -8.66 6.44
CA ASP A 53 -16.78 -7.80 5.37
C ASP A 53 -17.66 -6.67 5.93
N LYS A 54 -18.44 -6.93 7.00
CA LYS A 54 -19.15 -5.86 7.72
C LYS A 54 -18.20 -4.85 8.35
N GLU A 55 -17.12 -5.30 8.97
CA GLU A 55 -16.09 -4.42 9.54
C GLU A 55 -15.43 -3.54 8.47
N LYS A 56 -15.07 -4.13 7.32
CA LYS A 56 -14.52 -3.38 6.18
C LYS A 56 -15.52 -2.34 5.66
N GLU A 57 -16.80 -2.69 5.57
CA GLU A 57 -17.86 -1.77 5.15
C GLU A 57 -18.07 -0.64 6.16
N ALA A 58 -17.99 -0.91 7.47
CA ALA A 58 -18.03 0.13 8.50
C ALA A 58 -16.83 1.08 8.37
N CYS A 59 -15.63 0.55 8.24
CA CYS A 59 -14.42 1.35 7.98
C CYS A 59 -14.55 2.19 6.70
N PHE A 60 -15.13 1.64 5.63
CA PHE A 60 -15.37 2.40 4.40
C PHE A 60 -16.30 3.60 4.64
N LYS A 61 -17.34 3.45 5.46
CA LYS A 61 -18.21 4.57 5.84
C LYS A 61 -17.45 5.64 6.62
N GLU A 62 -16.68 5.25 7.63
CA GLU A 62 -15.87 6.18 8.43
C GLU A 62 -14.85 6.94 7.56
N LYS A 63 -14.17 6.23 6.66
CA LYS A 63 -13.29 6.85 5.65
C LYS A 63 -14.04 7.79 4.71
N THR A 64 -15.27 7.46 4.33
CA THR A 64 -16.09 8.33 3.48
C THR A 64 -16.44 9.63 4.20
N GLU A 65 -16.82 9.57 5.48
CA GLU A 65 -17.10 10.77 6.27
C GLU A 65 -15.85 11.61 6.49
N LEU A 66 -14.72 10.99 6.86
CA LEU A 66 -13.44 11.69 7.01
C LEU A 66 -13.00 12.38 5.70
N LEU A 67 -13.22 11.73 4.55
CA LEU A 67 -12.94 12.33 3.25
C LEU A 67 -13.82 13.57 2.99
N LYS A 68 -15.10 13.53 3.38
CA LYS A 68 -15.98 14.71 3.28
C LYS A 68 -15.51 15.84 4.19
N GLU A 69 -15.09 15.54 5.42
CA GLU A 69 -14.52 16.53 6.33
C GLU A 69 -13.30 17.21 5.72
N VAL A 70 -12.37 16.42 5.16
CA VAL A 70 -11.19 16.97 4.47
C VAL A 70 -11.61 17.81 3.27
N LYS A 71 -12.60 17.38 2.46
CA LYS A 71 -13.10 18.19 1.33
C LYS A 71 -13.62 19.54 1.80
N ALA A 72 -14.41 19.56 2.87
CA ALA A 72 -14.97 20.77 3.46
C ALA A 72 -13.94 21.65 4.19
N PHE A 73 -12.81 21.07 4.61
CA PHE A 73 -11.75 21.79 5.30
C PHE A 73 -11.17 22.90 4.41
N LYS A 74 -11.32 24.16 4.86
CA LYS A 74 -10.74 25.34 4.21
C LYS A 74 -9.44 25.70 4.92
N THR A 75 -8.40 25.93 4.12
CA THR A 75 -7.11 26.40 4.61
C THR A 75 -7.24 27.84 5.11
N THR A 76 -6.77 28.09 6.34
CA THR A 76 -6.72 29.43 6.95
C THR A 76 -5.47 30.18 6.53
N THR A 77 -5.46 31.51 6.72
CA THR A 77 -4.29 32.37 6.48
C THR A 77 -3.08 31.98 7.35
N ASP A 78 -3.33 31.41 8.53
CA ASP A 78 -2.28 30.72 9.30
C ASP A 78 -2.03 29.33 8.70
N SER A 79 -0.96 29.24 7.90
CA SER A 79 -0.56 28.02 7.21
C SER A 79 -0.13 26.94 8.20
N LYS A 80 0.44 27.27 9.37
CA LYS A 80 0.95 26.27 10.31
C LYS A 80 -0.17 25.45 10.94
N THR A 81 -1.22 26.12 11.43
CA THR A 81 -2.39 25.44 12.01
C THR A 81 -3.08 24.56 10.96
N SER A 82 -3.23 25.05 9.72
CA SER A 82 -3.80 24.26 8.62
C SER A 82 -2.96 23.03 8.29
N ILE A 83 -1.63 23.13 8.34
CA ILE A 83 -0.71 22.01 8.11
C ILE A 83 -0.86 20.94 9.20
N GLU A 84 -0.97 21.35 10.46
CA GLU A 84 -1.14 20.43 11.59
C GLU A 84 -2.47 19.68 11.48
N GLN A 85 -3.57 20.36 11.16
CA GLN A 85 -4.87 19.72 10.93
C GLN A 85 -4.86 18.73 9.76
N LEU A 86 -4.18 19.06 8.65
CA LEU A 86 -4.01 18.12 7.52
C LEU A 86 -3.18 16.89 7.92
N LYS A 87 -2.18 17.04 8.78
CA LYS A 87 -1.43 15.90 9.34
C LYS A 87 -2.33 15.03 10.21
N GLU A 88 -3.15 15.63 11.08
CA GLU A 88 -4.11 14.90 11.91
C GLU A 88 -5.12 14.10 11.07
N PHE A 89 -5.65 14.67 9.99
CA PHE A 89 -6.50 13.92 9.06
C PHE A 89 -5.78 12.70 8.48
N GLY A 90 -4.51 12.84 8.13
CA GLY A 90 -3.67 11.74 7.66
C GLY A 90 -3.48 10.63 8.70
N GLU A 91 -3.27 10.99 9.97
CA GLU A 91 -3.13 10.01 11.05
C GLU A 91 -4.46 9.32 11.39
N LYS A 92 -5.57 10.07 11.45
CA LYS A 92 -6.93 9.50 11.58
C LYS A 92 -7.19 8.50 10.46
N TRP A 93 -6.85 8.83 9.21
CA TRP A 93 -7.04 7.92 8.08
C TRP A 93 -6.27 6.60 8.20
N LYS A 94 -5.04 6.64 8.74
CA LYS A 94 -4.21 5.46 8.96
C LYS A 94 -4.70 4.61 10.12
N ALA A 95 -5.25 5.24 11.16
CA ALA A 95 -5.84 4.53 12.30
C ALA A 95 -7.09 3.74 11.90
N LEU A 96 -7.81 4.21 10.87
CA LEU A 96 -8.94 3.48 10.29
C LEU A 96 -8.48 2.22 9.56
N GLY A 97 -9.25 1.14 9.71
CA GLY A 97 -8.92 -0.19 9.19
C GLY A 97 -8.91 -0.31 7.66
N ARG A 98 -9.02 -1.55 7.18
CA ARG A 98 -9.07 -1.86 5.74
C ARG A 98 -10.48 -1.69 5.19
N VAL A 99 -10.58 -1.31 3.93
CA VAL A 99 -11.84 -1.23 3.18
C VAL A 99 -11.98 -2.45 2.26
N PRO A 100 -13.18 -2.73 1.73
CA PRO A 100 -13.36 -3.77 0.72
C PRO A 100 -12.50 -3.48 -0.51
N ILE A 101 -11.93 -4.52 -1.13
CA ILE A 101 -11.00 -4.39 -2.28
C ILE A 101 -11.64 -3.56 -3.40
N LYS A 102 -12.92 -3.81 -3.71
CA LYS A 102 -13.68 -3.09 -4.73
C LYS A 102 -13.83 -1.58 -4.45
N LYS A 103 -13.60 -1.14 -3.22
CA LYS A 103 -13.74 0.25 -2.75
C LYS A 103 -12.41 0.89 -2.36
N MET A 104 -11.27 0.26 -2.69
CA MET A 104 -9.93 0.77 -2.32
C MET A 104 -9.58 2.13 -2.96
N LYS A 105 -10.26 2.51 -4.06
CA LYS A 105 -10.09 3.81 -4.74
C LYS A 105 -10.24 5.02 -3.81
N ILE A 106 -11.01 4.89 -2.72
CA ILE A 106 -11.17 5.96 -1.74
C ILE A 106 -9.84 6.39 -1.10
N ASN A 107 -8.86 5.47 -0.98
CA ASN A 107 -7.54 5.82 -0.46
C ASN A 107 -6.79 6.73 -1.44
N GLU A 108 -6.86 6.44 -2.75
CA GLU A 108 -6.23 7.27 -3.78
C GLU A 108 -6.83 8.68 -3.78
N GLU A 109 -8.17 8.76 -3.72
CA GLU A 109 -8.89 10.03 -3.66
C GLU A 109 -8.49 10.86 -2.42
N PHE A 110 -8.42 10.22 -1.25
CA PHE A 110 -7.99 10.89 -0.01
C PHE A 110 -6.57 11.43 -0.11
N PHE A 111 -5.61 10.62 -0.57
CA PHE A 111 -4.22 11.06 -0.66
C PHE A 111 -4.02 12.14 -1.72
N ALA A 112 -4.74 12.07 -2.85
CA ALA A 112 -4.74 13.13 -3.85
C ALA A 112 -5.24 14.46 -3.28
N LEU A 113 -6.34 14.43 -2.53
CA LEU A 113 -6.92 15.62 -1.90
C LEU A 113 -6.01 16.23 -0.84
N ILE A 114 -5.45 15.40 0.05
CA ILE A 114 -4.52 15.84 1.08
C ILE A 114 -3.28 16.47 0.46
N ASN A 115 -2.70 15.85 -0.57
CA ASN A 115 -1.54 16.40 -1.27
C ASN A 115 -1.86 17.74 -1.92
N SER A 116 -3.00 17.85 -2.62
CA SER A 116 -3.45 19.10 -3.21
C SER A 116 -3.61 20.21 -2.16
N LYS A 117 -4.17 19.91 -0.98
CA LYS A 117 -4.30 20.90 0.10
C LYS A 117 -2.94 21.32 0.67
N PHE A 118 -2.00 20.40 0.82
CA PHE A 118 -0.63 20.78 1.19
C PHE A 118 0.03 21.67 0.13
N GLU A 119 -0.17 21.38 -1.16
CA GLU A 119 0.35 22.22 -2.26
C GLU A 119 -0.24 23.63 -2.25
N THR A 120 -1.54 23.78 -1.98
CA THR A 120 -2.17 25.12 -1.83
C THR A 120 -1.61 25.92 -0.66
N LEU A 121 -1.05 25.25 0.35
CA LEU A 121 -0.38 25.88 1.50
C LEU A 121 1.09 26.19 1.24
N GLY A 122 1.56 26.05 -0.01
CA GLY A 122 2.96 26.26 -0.38
C GLY A 122 3.91 25.14 0.04
N LEU A 123 3.39 24.04 0.59
CA LEU A 123 4.16 22.83 0.84
C LEU A 123 4.09 21.94 -0.40
N SER A 124 5.15 21.95 -1.20
CA SER A 124 5.28 20.97 -2.27
C SER A 124 5.32 19.55 -1.70
N LYS A 125 4.89 18.56 -2.50
CA LYS A 125 5.07 17.12 -2.20
C LYS A 125 6.48 16.80 -1.68
N LYS A 126 7.50 17.46 -2.24
CA LYS A 126 8.91 17.36 -1.83
C LYS A 126 9.16 17.86 -0.40
N ALA A 127 8.52 18.95 0.01
CA ALA A 127 8.60 19.47 1.39
C ALA A 127 7.91 18.53 2.39
N LEU A 128 6.73 17.99 2.05
CA LEU A 128 6.03 17.01 2.90
C LEU A 128 6.83 15.71 3.04
N ASP A 129 7.40 15.21 1.94
CA ASP A 129 8.25 14.02 1.97
C ASP A 129 9.53 14.25 2.77
N THR A 130 10.05 15.48 2.75
CA THR A 130 11.16 15.92 3.60
C THR A 130 10.77 15.91 5.08
N GLU A 131 9.61 16.46 5.44
CA GLU A 131 9.12 16.45 6.83
C GLU A 131 8.83 15.03 7.35
N LYS A 132 8.19 14.18 6.54
CA LYS A 132 8.02 12.75 6.86
C LYS A 132 9.36 12.06 7.09
N TYR A 133 10.36 12.40 6.26
CA TYR A 133 11.69 11.84 6.40
C TYR A 133 12.39 12.34 7.67
N LYS A 134 12.26 13.62 8.03
CA LYS A 134 12.77 14.14 9.30
C LYS A 134 12.17 13.41 10.50
N ASN A 135 10.86 13.14 10.49
CA ASN A 135 10.23 12.33 11.54
C ASN A 135 10.81 10.91 11.63
N LYS A 136 11.10 10.28 10.48
CA LYS A 136 11.82 9.00 10.44
C LYS A 136 13.22 9.13 11.05
N ILE A 137 13.98 10.18 10.73
CA ILE A 137 15.30 10.43 11.34
C ILE A 137 15.17 10.55 12.86
N SER A 138 14.20 11.31 13.36
CA SER A 138 13.95 11.45 14.80
C SER A 138 13.66 10.09 15.47
N SER A 139 12.91 9.19 14.82
CA SER A 139 12.68 7.83 15.34
C SER A 139 13.90 6.92 15.30
N LEU A 140 14.89 7.24 14.45
CA LEU A 140 16.15 6.50 14.33
C LEU A 140 17.23 7.05 15.28
N LYS A 141 17.02 8.22 15.87
CA LYS A 141 17.98 8.90 16.74
C LYS A 141 18.32 8.02 17.95
N GLY A 142 19.61 7.84 18.21
CA GLY A 142 20.11 6.95 19.27
C GLY A 142 20.27 5.48 18.86
N ASN A 143 19.96 5.12 17.60
CA ASN A 143 20.22 3.78 17.05
C ASN A 143 21.18 3.87 15.85
N ASP A 144 22.47 3.92 16.13
CA ASP A 144 23.52 4.11 15.12
C ASP A 144 23.52 3.03 14.04
N LYS A 145 23.17 1.78 14.41
CA LYS A 145 23.04 0.68 13.44
C LYS A 145 21.90 0.93 12.46
N ALA A 146 20.74 1.36 12.95
CA ALA A 146 19.60 1.66 12.08
C ALA A 146 19.86 2.88 11.19
N VAL A 147 20.55 3.91 11.71
CA VAL A 147 21.04 5.05 10.92
C VAL A 147 22.02 4.59 9.83
N GLY A 148 22.97 3.72 10.17
CA GLY A 148 23.93 3.14 9.23
C GLY A 148 23.25 2.37 8.10
N ASN A 149 22.30 1.50 8.45
CA ASN A 149 21.52 0.72 7.49
C ASN A 149 20.72 1.62 6.54
N GLU A 150 20.08 2.67 7.06
CA GLU A 150 19.34 3.62 6.24
C GLU A 150 20.26 4.41 5.29
N LYS A 151 21.43 4.85 5.77
CA LYS A 151 22.44 5.51 4.91
C LYS A 151 22.89 4.58 3.78
N GLN A 152 23.14 3.31 4.09
CA GLN A 152 23.51 2.31 3.09
C GLN A 152 22.40 2.10 2.07
N PHE A 153 21.17 1.89 2.52
CA PHE A 153 20.00 1.72 1.66
C PHE A 153 19.82 2.89 0.69
N LEU A 154 19.93 4.13 1.17
CA LEU A 154 19.83 5.32 0.31
C LEU A 154 20.93 5.37 -0.75
N ARG A 155 22.19 5.04 -0.38
CA ARG A 155 23.31 5.02 -1.33
C ARG A 155 23.12 3.97 -2.40
N GLU A 156 22.75 2.74 -2.01
CA GLU A 156 22.47 1.65 -2.95
C GLU A 156 21.35 2.04 -3.92
N LYS A 157 20.29 2.68 -3.43
CA LYS A 157 19.20 3.15 -4.30
C LYS A 157 19.66 4.23 -5.28
N ILE A 158 20.47 5.20 -4.82
CA ILE A 158 21.06 6.23 -5.69
C ILE A 158 21.93 5.58 -6.77
N ASP A 159 22.76 4.61 -6.40
CA ASP A 159 23.68 3.96 -7.34
C ASP A 159 22.93 3.13 -8.38
N THR A 160 21.86 2.44 -7.99
CA THR A 160 20.97 1.73 -8.92
C THR A 160 20.31 2.69 -9.90
N LEU A 161 19.69 3.76 -9.42
CA LEU A 161 19.05 4.76 -10.29
C LEU A 161 20.04 5.42 -11.24
N LYS A 162 21.27 5.72 -10.79
CA LYS A 162 22.33 6.25 -11.67
C LYS A 162 22.69 5.29 -12.79
N LYS A 163 22.79 3.98 -12.50
CA LYS A 163 23.06 2.95 -13.51
C LYS A 163 21.92 2.86 -14.52
N GLU A 164 20.68 2.91 -14.05
CA GLU A 164 19.49 2.91 -14.91
C GLU A 164 19.44 4.17 -15.80
N THR A 165 19.69 5.35 -15.25
CA THR A 165 19.76 6.61 -16.01
C THR A 165 20.85 6.53 -17.08
N ALA A 166 22.05 6.08 -16.74
CA ALA A 166 23.14 5.90 -17.70
C ALA A 166 22.76 4.90 -18.81
N GLN A 167 22.02 3.83 -18.48
CA GLN A 167 21.51 2.89 -19.47
C GLN A 167 20.47 3.55 -20.39
N TYR A 168 19.57 4.37 -19.86
CA TYR A 168 18.61 5.14 -20.68
C TYR A 168 19.30 6.15 -21.58
N GLU A 169 20.32 6.85 -21.09
CA GLU A 169 21.15 7.79 -21.85
C GLU A 169 21.94 7.08 -22.97
N ASN A 170 22.48 5.89 -22.68
CA ASN A 170 23.11 5.07 -23.71
C ASN A 170 22.06 4.64 -24.75
N ASN A 171 20.92 4.11 -24.32
CA ASN A 171 19.86 3.66 -25.22
C ASN A 171 19.34 4.79 -26.11
N ILE A 172 19.15 6.01 -25.58
CA ILE A 172 18.67 7.15 -26.37
C ILE A 172 19.70 7.60 -27.41
N SER A 173 21.00 7.44 -27.13
CA SER A 173 22.08 7.75 -28.07
C SER A 173 22.03 6.85 -29.32
N PHE A 174 21.53 5.62 -29.19
CA PHE A 174 21.36 4.66 -30.29
C PHE A 174 20.04 4.83 -31.07
N LEU A 175 19.05 5.55 -30.52
CA LEU A 175 17.82 5.81 -31.25
C LEU A 175 18.11 6.77 -32.41
N GLY A 176 17.57 6.52 -33.60
CA GLY A 176 17.66 7.49 -34.71
C GLY A 176 17.00 8.83 -34.36
N ILE A 177 17.34 9.90 -35.07
CA ILE A 177 16.62 11.19 -34.97
C ILE A 177 15.67 11.27 -36.16
N ASN A 178 14.47 10.69 -36.02
CA ASN A 178 13.41 10.78 -37.03
C ASN A 178 12.02 10.76 -36.39
N LYS A 179 10.99 11.10 -37.18
CA LYS A 179 9.59 11.18 -36.74
C LYS A 179 9.05 9.86 -36.17
N GLY A 180 9.56 8.71 -36.63
CA GLY A 180 9.14 7.39 -36.13
C GLY A 180 9.68 7.08 -34.72
N THR A 181 10.89 7.55 -34.41
CA THR A 181 11.57 7.35 -33.12
C THR A 181 11.27 8.44 -32.08
N GLU A 182 10.71 9.57 -32.49
CA GLU A 182 10.44 10.73 -31.63
C GLU A 182 9.57 10.40 -30.38
N PRO A 183 8.47 9.62 -30.49
CA PRO A 183 7.67 9.27 -29.31
C PRO A 183 8.46 8.45 -28.29
N LEU A 184 9.29 7.51 -28.76
CA LEU A 184 10.12 6.69 -27.89
C LEU A 184 11.23 7.51 -27.24
N ARG A 185 11.90 8.40 -27.98
CA ARG A 185 12.88 9.35 -27.42
C ARG A 185 12.28 10.19 -26.30
N LYS A 186 11.12 10.82 -26.53
CA LYS A 186 10.39 11.60 -25.52
C LYS A 186 10.06 10.78 -24.28
N GLN A 187 9.70 9.50 -24.47
CA GLN A 187 9.45 8.60 -23.35
C GLN A 187 10.73 8.32 -22.54
N VAL A 188 11.86 8.05 -23.20
CA VAL A 188 13.15 7.81 -22.52
C VAL A 188 13.64 9.07 -21.80
N GLU A 189 13.56 10.25 -22.44
CA GLU A 189 13.89 11.55 -21.82
C GLU A 189 13.06 11.80 -20.56
N LYS A 190 11.77 11.49 -20.60
CA LYS A 190 10.90 11.59 -19.43
C LYS A 190 11.35 10.66 -18.30
N GLN A 191 11.75 9.42 -18.60
CA GLN A 191 12.25 8.50 -17.58
C GLN A 191 13.57 8.98 -16.95
N ILE A 192 14.49 9.51 -17.78
CA ILE A 192 15.75 10.12 -17.31
C ILE A 192 15.47 11.28 -16.35
N SER A 193 14.53 12.15 -16.70
CA SER A 193 14.13 13.28 -15.85
C SER A 193 13.54 12.80 -14.51
N ILE A 194 12.63 11.83 -14.53
CA ILE A 194 12.02 11.27 -13.31
C ILE A 194 13.09 10.63 -12.40
N ALA A 195 13.99 9.83 -12.98
CA ALA A 195 15.06 9.18 -12.22
C ALA A 195 16.02 10.20 -11.61
N SER A 196 16.35 11.27 -12.34
CA SER A 196 17.20 12.36 -11.86
C SER A 196 16.58 13.10 -10.66
N ASP A 197 15.28 13.43 -10.74
CA ASP A 197 14.55 14.05 -9.63
C ASP A 197 14.53 13.15 -8.38
N GLU A 198 14.34 11.85 -8.56
CA GLU A 198 14.36 10.90 -7.44
C GLU A 198 15.75 10.79 -6.81
N ILE A 199 16.82 10.73 -7.62
CA ILE A 199 18.21 10.74 -7.13
C ILE A 199 18.46 11.96 -6.26
N ASP A 200 18.01 13.15 -6.68
CA ASP A 200 18.23 14.38 -5.92
C ASP A 200 17.46 14.40 -4.60
N ILE A 201 16.23 13.87 -4.57
CA ILE A 201 15.49 13.67 -3.32
C ILE A 201 16.23 12.71 -2.37
N LEU A 202 16.76 11.60 -2.88
CA LEU A 202 17.51 10.64 -2.07
C LEU A 202 18.81 11.24 -1.52
N LYS A 203 19.52 12.06 -2.32
CA LYS A 203 20.70 12.81 -1.85
C LYS A 203 20.33 13.78 -0.74
N GLN A 204 19.22 14.52 -0.87
CA GLN A 204 18.74 15.43 0.18
C GLN A 204 18.43 14.68 1.48
N LYS A 205 17.78 13.51 1.40
CA LYS A 205 17.53 12.63 2.55
C LYS A 205 18.84 12.16 3.21
N LEU A 206 19.83 11.75 2.42
CA LEU A 206 21.14 11.34 2.91
C LEU A 206 21.89 12.49 3.60
N GLN A 207 21.79 13.71 3.08
CA GLN A 207 22.35 14.91 3.72
C GLN A 207 21.69 15.19 5.08
N LEU A 208 20.37 15.05 5.19
CA LEU A 208 19.66 15.23 6.46
C LEU A 208 20.12 14.22 7.53
N LEU A 209 20.34 12.96 7.16
CA LEU A 209 20.90 11.92 8.03
C LEU A 209 22.37 12.13 8.43
N SER A 210 23.09 12.97 7.71
CA SER A 210 24.50 13.26 7.98
C SER A 210 24.68 14.47 8.90
N ARG A 211 23.61 15.24 9.11
CA ARG A 211 23.60 16.46 9.94
C ARG A 211 22.97 16.27 11.33
N GLY A 212 22.24 15.17 11.55
CA GLY A 212 21.61 14.82 12.82
C GLY A 212 22.32 13.68 13.51
#